data_AF-A0A1G8D3D1-F1
#
_entry.id   AF-A0A1G8D3D1-F1
#
_cell.length_a   1.000
_cell.length_b   1.000
_cell.length_c   1.000
_cell.angle_alpha   90.00
_cell.angle_beta   90.00
_cell.angle_gamma   90.00
#
_symmetry.space_group_name_H-M   'P 1'
#
loop_
_entity.id
_entity.type
_entity.pdbx_description
1 polymer ?
#
loop_
_entity_poly.entity_id
_entity_poly.type
_entity_poly.pdbx_seq_one_letter_code
_entity_poly.pdbx_strand_id
1 'polypeptide(L)'
;MGTGLEDRSSRRVGVMALENLDNAVCLALANVENAHEVLCDALAGCADTVLPAQVRACVEAAEEHAAFGEWREARMLLTVAHRLLSRGRRAVAVPAPSTPGDVIVNQR
;
A
#
# COMPACT_ATOMS: atom_id res chain seq x y z
N MET A 1 30.27 16.27 -7.77
CA MET A 1 30.29 14.81 -7.54
C MET A 1 29.71 14.55 -6.15
N GLY A 2 28.50 14.03 -6.05
CA GLY A 2 27.90 13.70 -4.76
C GLY A 2 26.39 13.62 -4.87
N THR A 3 25.85 12.46 -5.27
CA THR A 3 24.40 12.18 -5.25
C THR A 3 24.08 10.68 -5.16
N GLY A 4 24.96 9.87 -4.57
CA GLY A 4 24.68 8.44 -4.34
C GLY A 4 23.94 8.16 -3.02
N LEU A 5 24.06 9.06 -2.05
CA LEU A 5 23.51 8.90 -0.70
C LEU A 5 22.13 9.55 -0.55
N GLU A 6 21.91 10.72 -1.14
CA GLU A 6 20.61 11.41 -1.10
C GLU A 6 19.51 10.59 -1.79
N ASP A 7 19.81 10.00 -2.94
CA ASP A 7 18.86 9.18 -3.70
C ASP A 7 18.43 7.91 -2.92
N ARG A 8 19.38 7.26 -2.23
CA ARG A 8 19.13 6.10 -1.37
C ARG A 8 18.40 6.46 -0.07
N SER A 9 18.61 7.66 0.44
CA SER A 9 17.90 8.17 1.63
C SER A 9 16.45 8.51 1.28
N SER A 10 16.21 9.24 0.19
CA SER A 10 14.86 9.56 -0.29
C SER A 10 14.05 8.32 -0.65
N ARG A 11 14.69 7.31 -1.27
CA ARG A 11 14.03 6.04 -1.56
C ARG A 11 13.64 5.27 -0.30
N ARG A 12 14.48 5.30 0.75
CA ARG A 12 14.17 4.67 2.04
C ARG A 12 13.04 5.39 2.78
N VAL A 13 13.03 6.72 2.75
CA VAL A 13 11.93 7.53 3.32
C VAL A 13 10.61 7.21 2.61
N GLY A 14 10.62 7.13 1.27
CA GLY A 14 9.43 6.74 0.50
C GLY A 14 8.92 5.34 0.80
N VAL A 15 9.82 4.36 1.00
CA VAL A 15 9.43 3.01 1.40
C VAL A 15 8.81 3.01 2.79
N MET A 16 9.43 3.66 3.78
CA MET A 16 8.88 3.71 5.14
C MET A 16 7.51 4.42 5.19
N ALA A 17 7.32 5.48 4.42
CA ALA A 17 6.02 6.17 4.34
C ALA A 17 4.92 5.27 3.76
N LEU A 18 5.23 4.50 2.70
CA LEU A 18 4.30 3.54 2.12
C LEU A 18 3.95 2.41 3.09
N GLU A 19 4.91 1.93 3.88
CA GLU A 19 4.67 0.90 4.90
C GLU A 19 3.83 1.41 6.05
N ASN A 20 4.07 2.65 6.49
CA ASN A 20 3.25 3.32 7.49
C ASN A 20 1.82 3.52 7.00
N LEU A 21 1.63 3.89 5.73
CA LEU A 21 0.30 4.02 5.14
C LEU A 21 -0.43 2.66 5.06
N ASP A 22 0.24 1.59 4.65
CA ASP A 22 -0.36 0.24 4.61
C ASP A 22 -0.77 -0.24 6.01
N ASN A 23 0.06 0.02 7.02
CA ASN A 23 -0.28 -0.25 8.41
C ASN A 23 -1.48 0.57 8.89
N ALA A 24 -1.52 1.86 8.56
CA ALA A 24 -2.65 2.72 8.91
C ALA A 24 -3.95 2.26 8.25
N VAL A 25 -3.91 1.86 6.97
CA VAL A 25 -5.06 1.29 6.26
C VAL A 25 -5.50 -0.03 6.92
N CYS A 26 -4.57 -0.89 7.36
CA CYS A 26 -4.92 -2.11 8.09
C CYS A 26 -5.58 -1.83 9.45
N LEU A 27 -5.06 -0.85 10.20
CA LEU A 27 -5.64 -0.41 11.47
C LEU A 27 -7.04 0.17 11.27
N ALA A 28 -7.22 1.03 10.26
CA ALA A 28 -8.50 1.59 9.89
C ALA A 28 -9.52 0.52 9.44
N LEU A 29 -9.08 -0.55 8.75
CA LEU A 29 -9.95 -1.69 8.42
C LEU A 29 -10.36 -2.52 9.63
N ALA A 30 -9.51 -2.59 10.66
CA ALA A 30 -9.79 -3.28 11.91
C ALA A 30 -10.77 -2.50 12.80
N ASN A 31 -10.68 -1.17 12.79
CA ASN A 31 -11.60 -0.29 13.50
C ASN A 31 -11.95 0.96 12.67
N VAL A 32 -13.04 0.87 11.92
CA VAL A 32 -13.43 1.91 10.95
C VAL A 32 -13.93 3.18 11.65
N GLU A 33 -14.43 3.08 12.88
CA GLU A 33 -14.93 4.23 13.66
C GLU A 33 -13.82 5.23 14.00
N ASN A 34 -12.59 4.73 14.20
CA ASN A 34 -11.40 5.55 14.45
C ASN A 34 -10.54 5.73 13.19
N ALA A 35 -11.05 5.37 12.01
CA ALA A 35 -10.29 5.43 10.77
C ALA A 35 -9.85 6.86 10.43
N HIS A 36 -10.71 7.86 10.66
CA HIS A 36 -10.44 9.24 10.27
C HIS A 36 -9.10 9.76 10.84
N GLU A 37 -8.90 9.69 12.17
CA GLU A 37 -7.67 10.16 12.82
C GLU A 37 -6.43 9.40 12.33
N VAL A 38 -6.53 8.07 12.26
CA VAL A 38 -5.43 7.19 11.82
C VAL A 38 -5.02 7.45 10.37
N LEU A 39 -5.99 7.73 9.48
CA LEU A 39 -5.73 8.01 8.07
C LEU A 39 -5.19 9.43 7.86
N CYS A 40 -5.68 10.42 8.60
CA CYS A 40 -5.18 11.80 8.57
C CYS A 40 -3.69 11.86 8.92
N ASP A 41 -3.28 11.20 10.02
CA ASP A 41 -1.87 11.17 10.45
C ASP A 41 -0.99 10.46 9.40
N ALA A 42 -1.47 9.37 8.83
CA ALA A 42 -0.76 8.62 7.80
C ALA A 42 -0.61 9.42 6.50
N LEU A 43 -1.65 10.14 6.06
CA LEU A 43 -1.61 11.01 4.89
C LEU A 43 -0.67 12.21 5.12
N ALA A 44 -0.68 12.81 6.31
CA ALA A 44 0.26 13.88 6.67
C ALA A 44 1.71 13.39 6.62
N GLY A 45 1.98 12.18 7.14
CA GLY A 45 3.29 11.54 7.03
C GLY A 45 3.71 11.19 5.60
N CYS A 46 2.77 11.18 4.65
CA CYS A 46 3.02 10.91 3.23
C CYS A 46 2.99 12.17 2.34
N ALA A 47 2.88 13.38 2.90
CA ALA A 47 2.72 14.62 2.13
C ALA A 47 3.83 14.81 1.07
N ASP A 48 5.08 14.55 1.45
CA ASP A 48 6.26 14.71 0.60
C ASP A 48 6.62 13.43 -0.19
N THR A 49 5.79 12.39 -0.11
CA THR A 49 6.05 11.10 -0.78
C THR A 49 5.16 10.88 -2.00
N VAL A 50 5.78 10.33 -3.04
CA VAL A 50 5.11 9.95 -4.28
C VAL A 50 4.30 8.68 -4.04
N LEU A 51 3.05 8.86 -3.62
CA LEU A 51 2.06 7.79 -3.55
C LEU A 51 1.43 7.58 -4.94
N PRO A 52 1.06 6.34 -5.30
CA PRO A 52 0.20 6.10 -6.46
C PRO A 52 -1.10 6.91 -6.32
N ALA A 53 -1.46 7.68 -7.35
CA ALA A 53 -2.61 8.58 -7.31
C ALA A 53 -3.92 7.88 -6.91
N GLN A 54 -4.10 6.63 -7.35
CA GLN A 54 -5.26 5.82 -7.00
C GLN A 54 -5.29 5.44 -5.52
N VAL A 55 -4.14 5.18 -4.90
CA VAL A 55 -4.07 4.89 -3.46
C VAL A 55 -4.44 6.14 -2.68
N ARG A 56 -3.84 7.28 -3.02
CA ARG A 56 -4.13 8.57 -2.37
C ARG A 56 -5.62 8.90 -2.45
N ALA A 57 -6.22 8.85 -3.65
CA ALA A 57 -7.64 9.14 -3.84
C ALA A 57 -8.56 8.19 -3.04
N CYS A 58 -8.24 6.89 -2.96
CA CYS A 58 -9.03 5.96 -2.15
C CYS A 58 -8.92 6.24 -0.65
N VAL A 59 -7.76 6.65 -0.16
CA VAL A 59 -7.56 6.95 1.26
C VAL A 59 -8.21 8.27 1.66
N GLU A 60 -8.05 9.33 0.85
CA GLU A 60 -8.72 10.62 1.05
C GLU A 60 -10.26 10.46 1.03
N ALA A 61 -10.80 9.74 0.04
CA ALA A 61 -12.24 9.48 0.01
C ALA A 61 -12.70 8.64 1.21
N ALA A 62 -11.94 7.64 1.64
CA ALA A 62 -12.29 6.84 2.80
C ALA A 62 -12.32 7.66 4.10
N GLU A 63 -11.38 8.59 4.24
CA GLU A 63 -11.29 9.52 5.37
C GLU A 63 -12.51 10.46 5.41
N GLU A 64 -12.91 11.02 4.27
CA GLU A 64 -14.12 11.82 4.13
C GLU A 64 -15.39 11.02 4.51
N HIS A 65 -15.57 9.82 3.95
CA HIS A 65 -16.70 8.95 4.29
C HIS A 65 -16.72 8.57 5.78
N ALA A 66 -15.55 8.32 6.39
CA ALA A 66 -15.45 8.02 7.82
C ALA A 66 -15.87 9.23 8.68
N ALA A 67 -15.55 10.46 8.28
CA ALA A 67 -15.96 11.67 8.99
C ALA A 67 -17.49 11.86 9.02
N PHE A 68 -18.21 11.36 8.01
CA PHE A 68 -19.68 11.38 7.95
C PHE A 68 -20.36 10.11 8.51
N GLY A 69 -19.58 9.16 9.03
CA GLY A 69 -20.10 7.89 9.56
C GLY A 69 -20.55 6.89 8.48
N GLU A 70 -20.13 7.09 7.23
CA GLU A 70 -20.40 6.21 6.10
C GLU A 70 -19.41 5.03 6.08
N TRP A 71 -19.49 4.20 7.12
CA TRP A 71 -18.49 3.17 7.43
C TRP A 71 -18.36 2.09 6.36
N ARG A 72 -19.44 1.79 5.63
CA ARG A 72 -19.44 0.77 4.59
C ARG A 72 -18.64 1.23 3.37
N GLU A 73 -18.85 2.47 2.96
CA GLU A 73 -18.16 3.15 1.87
C GLU A 73 -16.68 3.35 2.22
N ALA A 74 -16.39 3.83 3.43
CA ALA A 74 -15.03 3.96 3.95
C ALA A 74 -14.29 2.60 3.95
N ARG A 75 -14.91 1.54 4.47
CA ARG A 75 -14.33 0.19 4.48
C ARG A 75 -14.08 -0.36 3.07
N MET A 76 -14.99 -0.11 2.13
CA MET A 76 -14.83 -0.51 0.74
C MET A 76 -13.60 0.17 0.11
N LEU A 77 -13.48 1.49 0.28
CA LEU A 77 -12.37 2.27 -0.26
C LEU A 77 -11.03 1.88 0.37
N LEU A 78 -10.98 1.66 1.69
CA LEU A 78 -9.80 1.15 2.38
C LEU A 78 -9.39 -0.25 1.88
N THR A 79 -10.37 -1.10 1.58
CA THR A 79 -10.09 -2.43 1.00
C THR A 79 -9.47 -2.31 -0.39
N VAL A 80 -9.93 -1.35 -1.21
CA VAL A 80 -9.34 -1.06 -2.52
C VAL A 80 -7.91 -0.51 -2.36
N ALA A 81 -7.71 0.46 -1.47
CA ALA A 81 -6.40 1.03 -1.18
C ALA A 81 -5.40 -0.05 -0.74
N HIS A 82 -5.78 -0.91 0.21
CA HIS A 82 -4.95 -2.02 0.68
C HIS A 82 -4.58 -2.99 -0.45
N ARG A 83 -5.52 -3.31 -1.35
CA ARG A 83 -5.24 -4.16 -2.52
C ARG A 83 -4.26 -3.50 -3.49
N LEU A 84 -4.36 -2.19 -3.71
CA LEU A 84 -3.45 -1.46 -4.58
C LEU A 84 -2.04 -1.41 -3.99
N LEU A 85 -1.92 -1.15 -2.69
CA LEU A 85 -0.66 -1.19 -1.94
C LEU A 85 -0.02 -2.60 -1.97
N SER A 86 -0.83 -3.63 -1.72
CA SER A 86 -0.41 -5.04 -1.76
C SER A 86 0.04 -5.48 -3.15
N ARG A 87 -0.61 -5.01 -4.22
CA ARG A 87 -0.21 -5.30 -5.61
C ARG A 87 1.12 -4.65 -5.96
N GLY A 88 1.39 -3.44 -5.45
CA GLY A 88 2.70 -2.79 -5.59
C GLY A 88 3.83 -3.60 -4.93
N ARG A 89 3.58 -4.22 -3.78
CA ARG A 89 4.52 -5.14 -3.11
C ARG A 89 4.72 -6.45 -3.86
N ARG A 90 3.68 -6.98 -4.52
CA ARG A 90 3.68 -8.30 -5.18
C ARG A 90 4.43 -8.36 -6.51
N ALA A 91 5.02 -7.26 -6.98
CA ALA A 91 5.97 -7.30 -8.10
C ALA A 91 7.28 -8.04 -7.76
N VAL A 92 7.51 -8.40 -6.49
CA VAL A 92 8.58 -9.32 -6.08
C VAL A 92 8.09 -10.76 -6.26
N ALA A 93 8.45 -11.34 -7.41
CA ALA A 93 8.60 -12.76 -7.72
C ALA A 93 7.64 -13.72 -6.99
N VAL A 94 6.43 -13.90 -7.55
CA VAL A 94 5.79 -15.22 -7.42
C VAL A 94 6.49 -16.12 -8.43
N PRO A 95 7.30 -17.12 -8.03
CA PRO A 95 7.78 -18.12 -8.99
C PRO A 95 6.55 -18.75 -9.63
N ALA A 96 6.50 -18.73 -10.97
CA ALA A 96 5.43 -19.37 -11.70
C ALA A 96 5.31 -20.83 -11.21
N PRO A 97 4.08 -21.34 -10.96
CA PRO A 97 3.93 -22.75 -10.63
C PRO A 97 4.45 -23.55 -11.82
N SER A 98 5.46 -24.41 -11.57
CA SER A 98 5.96 -25.34 -12.56
C SER A 98 4.80 -26.12 -13.14
N THR A 99 4.59 -26.03 -14.45
CA THR A 99 3.59 -26.83 -15.15
C THR A 99 4.00 -28.31 -15.11
N PRO A 100 3.05 -29.26 -14.98
CA PRO A 100 3.38 -30.68 -15.04
C PRO A 100 3.89 -30.98 -16.46
N GLY A 101 5.21 -31.15 -16.62
CA GLY A 101 5.86 -31.30 -17.92
C GLY A 101 7.36 -31.03 -17.92
N ASP A 102 7.89 -30.30 -16.93
CA ASP A 102 9.32 -29.92 -16.84
C ASP A 102 10.27 -31.05 -16.36
N VAL A 103 9.84 -32.31 -16.43
CA VAL A 103 10.74 -33.45 -16.23
C VAL A 103 11.45 -33.75 -17.54
N ILE A 104 12.61 -33.14 -17.76
CA ILE A 104 13.58 -33.66 -18.74
C ILE A 104 14.10 -34.98 -18.16
N VAL A 105 13.48 -36.08 -18.57
CA VAL A 105 13.99 -37.42 -18.31
C VAL A 105 15.22 -37.60 -19.20
N ASN A 106 16.39 -37.28 -18.67
CA ASN A 106 17.66 -37.51 -19.36
C ASN A 106 17.92 -39.03 -19.42
N GLN A 107 17.56 -39.66 -20.53
CA GLN A 107 18.00 -41.01 -20.87
C GLN A 107 18.90 -40.96 -22.11
N ARG A 108 20.20 -40.73 -21.87
CA ARG A 108 21.35 -41.50 -22.38
C ARG A 108 22.63 -40.70 -22.27
#